data_AF-A0A2G6JQ34-F1
#
_entry.id   AF-A0A2G6JQ34-F1
#
_cell.length_a   1.000
_cell.length_b   1.000
_cell.length_c   1.000
_cell.angle_alpha   90.00
_cell.angle_beta   90.00
_cell.angle_gamma   90.00
#
_symmetry.space_group_name_H-M   'P 1'
#
loop_
_entity.id
_entity.type
_entity.pdbx_description
1 polymer ?
#
loop_
_entity_poly.entity_id
_entity_poly.type
_entity_poly.pdbx_seq_one_letter_code
_entity_poly.pdbx_strand_id
1 'polypeptide(L)'
;MTSIALSKDKYRSLVKDFFTKRSERTLLTRKEKIAIAERLNEKVSLPFLSEAKEHRVLLKIILKIDNYLYEQLPNEIYELIHTMDEGFDDSEAAQLAARLSKQAQDDISLPFLTSHVEYYSITFVLTLLINAMREGSDIKHAIAVTQHPRMMDTNFPFPDLI
;
A
#
# COMPACT_ATOMS: atom_id res chain seq x y z
N MET A 1 -28.25 -15.71 -11.06
CA MET A 1 -27.48 -15.61 -9.80
C MET A 1 -26.77 -16.93 -9.58
N THR A 2 -25.44 -16.91 -9.65
CA THR A 2 -24.59 -18.08 -9.39
C THR A 2 -24.54 -18.30 -7.87
N SER A 3 -24.85 -19.50 -7.39
CA SER A 3 -24.74 -19.82 -5.97
C SER A 3 -23.26 -19.91 -5.56
N ILE A 4 -22.88 -19.31 -4.42
CA ILE A 4 -21.53 -19.45 -3.86
C ILE A 4 -21.35 -20.91 -3.41
N ALA A 5 -20.66 -21.71 -4.21
CA ALA A 5 -20.36 -23.12 -3.93
C ALA A 5 -18.87 -23.27 -3.60
N LEU A 6 -18.52 -23.18 -2.32
CA LEU A 6 -17.17 -23.41 -1.81
C LEU A 6 -17.04 -24.84 -1.27
N SER A 7 -15.96 -25.53 -1.63
CA SER A 7 -15.62 -26.79 -0.96
C SER A 7 -15.27 -26.53 0.52
N LYS A 8 -15.42 -27.55 1.37
CA LYS A 8 -15.06 -27.45 2.79
C LYS A 8 -13.60 -27.00 2.99
N ASP A 9 -12.70 -27.44 2.11
CA ASP A 9 -11.29 -27.11 2.20
C ASP A 9 -11.00 -25.66 1.78
N LYS A 10 -11.65 -25.17 0.71
CA LYS A 10 -11.56 -23.75 0.32
C LYS A 10 -12.11 -22.82 1.40
N TYR A 11 -13.25 -23.17 2.00
CA TYR A 11 -13.82 -22.41 3.11
C TYR A 11 -12.88 -22.37 4.33
N ARG A 12 -12.26 -23.51 4.67
CA ARG A 12 -11.29 -23.57 5.78
C ARG A 12 -10.06 -22.71 5.52
N SER A 13 -9.55 -22.66 4.28
CA SER A 13 -8.43 -21.77 3.93
C SER A 13 -8.84 -20.32 4.13
N LEU A 14 -9.97 -19.89 3.56
CA LEU A 14 -10.45 -18.52 3.67
C LEU A 14 -10.60 -18.08 5.14
N VAL A 15 -11.19 -18.94 5.98
CA VAL A 15 -11.32 -18.67 7.42
C VAL A 15 -9.94 -18.55 8.09
N LYS A 16 -9.01 -19.44 7.76
CA LYS A 16 -7.65 -19.40 8.31
C LYS A 16 -6.94 -18.11 7.91
N ASP A 17 -7.05 -17.71 6.64
CA ASP A 17 -6.39 -16.54 6.08
C ASP A 17 -6.95 -15.25 6.69
N PHE A 18 -8.26 -15.20 6.91
CA PHE A 18 -8.96 -14.11 7.61
C PHE A 18 -8.52 -13.98 9.09
N PHE A 19 -8.36 -15.10 9.80
CA PHE A 19 -7.92 -15.11 11.20
C PHE A 19 -6.39 -15.19 11.37
N THR A 20 -5.62 -14.89 10.32
CA THR A 20 -4.15 -14.90 10.36
C THR A 20 -3.63 -14.01 11.49
N LYS A 21 -2.57 -14.47 12.19
CA LYS A 21 -1.94 -13.72 13.27
C LYS A 21 -1.30 -12.44 12.73
N ARG A 22 -1.34 -11.36 13.52
CA ARG A 22 -0.81 -10.04 13.12
C ARG A 22 0.61 -10.06 12.54
N SER A 23 1.50 -10.93 13.05
CA SER A 23 2.87 -11.07 12.56
C SER A 23 3.01 -11.63 11.15
N GLU A 24 1.95 -12.24 10.63
CA GLU A 24 1.88 -12.94 9.34
C GLU A 24 0.98 -12.19 8.33
N ARG A 25 0.36 -11.07 8.74
CA ARG A 25 -0.59 -10.26 7.94
C ARG A 25 0.12 -9.35 6.95
N THR A 26 0.76 -9.93 5.95
CA THR A 26 1.54 -9.15 4.98
C THR A 26 1.49 -9.82 3.62
N LEU A 27 1.30 -9.02 2.57
CA LEU A 27 1.43 -9.49 1.20
C LEU A 27 2.75 -9.05 0.54
N LEU A 28 3.29 -7.90 0.93
CA LEU A 28 4.53 -7.43 0.31
C LEU A 28 5.72 -8.32 0.66
N THR A 29 6.49 -8.69 -0.35
CA THR A 29 7.74 -9.43 -0.14
C THR A 29 8.77 -8.55 0.57
N ARG A 30 9.79 -9.19 1.18
CA ARG A 30 10.90 -8.45 1.81
C ARG A 30 11.57 -7.49 0.81
N LYS A 31 11.72 -7.90 -0.45
CA LYS A 31 12.36 -7.08 -1.50
C LYS A 31 11.49 -5.88 -1.85
N GLU A 32 10.19 -6.07 -2.02
CA GLU A 32 9.24 -4.97 -2.29
C GLU A 32 9.24 -3.95 -1.16
N LYS A 33 9.18 -4.39 0.10
CA LYS A 33 9.21 -3.48 1.26
C LYS A 33 10.47 -2.63 1.29
N ILE A 34 11.63 -3.23 1.00
CA ILE A 34 12.91 -2.52 0.95
C ILE A 34 12.90 -1.52 -0.21
N ALA A 35 12.48 -1.93 -1.40
CA ALA A 35 12.42 -1.05 -2.57
C ALA A 35 11.48 0.15 -2.32
N ILE A 36 10.30 -0.06 -1.76
CA ILE A 36 9.38 1.04 -1.41
C ILE A 36 10.00 1.96 -0.37
N ALA A 37 10.68 1.41 0.66
CA ALA A 37 11.36 2.20 1.67
C ALA A 37 12.50 3.05 1.08
N GLU A 38 13.26 2.52 0.10
CA GLU A 38 14.27 3.26 -0.64
C GLU A 38 13.65 4.41 -1.45
N ARG A 39 12.53 4.17 -2.14
CA ARG A 39 11.79 5.23 -2.85
C ARG A 39 11.28 6.32 -1.91
N LEU A 40 10.81 5.93 -0.71
CA LEU A 40 10.39 6.89 0.31
C LEU A 40 11.58 7.69 0.86
N ASN A 41 12.73 7.05 1.05
CA ASN A 41 13.97 7.67 1.55
C ASN A 41 14.51 8.76 0.61
N GLU A 42 14.25 8.67 -0.69
CA GLU A 42 14.60 9.74 -1.64
C GLU A 42 13.84 11.05 -1.40
N LYS A 43 12.71 10.99 -0.68
CA LYS A 43 11.76 12.11 -0.52
C LYS A 43 11.58 12.55 0.93
N VAL A 44 11.71 11.62 1.87
CA VAL A 44 11.57 11.85 3.30
C VAL A 44 12.93 11.65 3.97
N SER A 45 13.37 12.68 4.69
CA SER A 45 14.58 12.62 5.51
C SER A 45 14.26 12.82 6.99
N LEU A 46 14.94 12.06 7.86
CA LEU A 46 14.80 12.11 9.31
C LEU A 46 16.12 12.58 9.94
N PRO A 47 16.43 13.89 9.91
CA PRO A 47 17.77 14.42 10.20
C PRO A 47 18.25 14.20 11.64
N PHE A 48 17.36 13.78 12.54
CA PHE A 48 17.68 13.42 13.93
C PHE A 48 18.18 11.98 14.09
N LEU A 49 18.28 11.22 12.99
CA LEU A 49 18.77 9.84 12.97
C LEU A 49 20.01 9.72 12.07
N SER A 50 20.83 8.70 12.34
CA SER A 50 21.85 8.25 11.38
C SER A 50 21.17 7.56 10.19
N GLU A 51 21.77 7.59 9.01
CA GLU A 51 21.24 6.95 7.79
C GLU A 51 20.77 5.49 8.02
N ALA A 52 21.60 4.66 8.64
CA ALA A 52 21.24 3.26 8.94
C ALA A 52 20.06 3.10 9.92
N LYS A 53 19.73 4.12 10.72
CA LYS A 53 18.56 4.15 11.60
C LYS A 53 17.35 4.68 10.86
N GLU A 54 17.53 5.69 10.01
CA GLU A 54 16.50 6.23 9.12
C GLU A 54 15.91 5.15 8.21
N HIS A 55 16.74 4.38 7.50
CA HIS A 55 16.28 3.27 6.66
C HIS A 55 15.44 2.25 7.43
N ARG A 56 15.83 1.95 8.68
CA ARG A 56 15.08 1.04 9.56
C ARG A 56 13.73 1.62 9.98
N VAL A 57 13.63 2.94 10.17
CA VAL A 57 12.37 3.62 10.50
C VAL A 57 11.46 3.65 9.29
N LEU A 58 11.97 4.01 8.11
CA LEU A 58 11.18 4.03 6.87
C LEU A 58 10.64 2.63 6.54
N LEU A 59 11.45 1.58 6.67
CA LEU A 59 10.98 0.20 6.51
C LEU A 59 9.86 -0.16 7.49
N LYS A 60 9.91 0.34 8.74
CA LYS A 60 8.83 0.13 9.72
C LYS A 60 7.55 0.87 9.35
N ILE A 61 7.65 2.03 8.69
CA ILE A 61 6.48 2.72 8.13
C ILE A 61 5.84 1.84 7.06
N ILE A 62 6.62 1.28 6.12
CA ILE A 62 6.11 0.38 5.08
C ILE A 62 5.43 -0.84 5.71
N LEU A 63 6.07 -1.48 6.70
CA LEU A 63 5.48 -2.62 7.43
C LEU A 63 4.17 -2.25 8.12
N LYS A 64 4.05 -1.04 8.67
CA LYS A 64 2.84 -0.59 9.36
C LYS A 64 1.68 -0.42 8.37
N ILE A 65 1.96 0.17 7.20
CA ILE A 65 0.96 0.41 6.15
C ILE A 65 0.55 -0.92 5.48
N ASP A 66 1.49 -1.81 5.20
CA ASP A 66 1.21 -3.15 4.65
C ASP A 66 0.27 -3.97 5.55
N ASN A 67 0.58 -4.00 6.86
CA ASN A 67 -0.30 -4.65 7.84
C ASN A 67 -1.67 -3.97 7.91
N TYR A 68 -1.72 -2.64 7.81
CA TYR A 68 -2.99 -1.90 7.81
C TYR A 68 -3.85 -2.28 6.61
N LEU A 69 -3.27 -2.35 5.41
CA LEU A 69 -3.98 -2.76 4.19
C LEU A 69 -4.50 -4.19 4.28
N TYR A 70 -3.70 -5.11 4.80
CA TYR A 70 -4.14 -6.48 5.05
C TYR A 70 -5.36 -6.54 6.00
N GLU A 71 -5.42 -5.63 6.99
CA GLU A 71 -6.52 -5.58 7.96
C GLU A 71 -7.78 -4.89 7.42
N GLN A 72 -7.64 -3.93 6.50
CA GLN A 72 -8.76 -3.15 5.96
C GLN A 72 -9.34 -3.70 4.65
N LEU A 73 -8.53 -4.39 3.85
CA LEU A 73 -8.93 -4.91 2.55
C LEU A 73 -9.11 -6.44 2.62
N PRO A 74 -10.11 -7.00 1.92
CA PRO A 74 -10.13 -8.44 1.64
C PRO A 74 -8.83 -8.85 0.93
N ASN A 75 -8.30 -10.02 1.25
CA ASN A 75 -7.05 -10.51 0.65
C ASN A 75 -7.15 -10.58 -0.87
N GLU A 76 -8.30 -10.97 -1.40
CA GLU A 76 -8.55 -11.05 -2.84
C GLU A 76 -8.40 -9.69 -3.55
N ILE A 77 -8.66 -8.59 -2.82
CA ILE A 77 -8.44 -7.23 -3.32
C ILE A 77 -6.99 -6.82 -3.13
N TYR A 78 -6.40 -7.11 -1.95
CA TYR A 78 -5.03 -6.70 -1.68
C TYR A 78 -4.00 -7.46 -2.53
N GLU A 79 -4.29 -8.70 -2.92
CA GLU A 79 -3.46 -9.53 -3.80
C GLU A 79 -3.33 -8.96 -5.22
N LEU A 80 -4.21 -8.04 -5.63
CA LEU A 80 -4.15 -7.38 -6.93
C LEU A 80 -2.83 -6.66 -7.18
N ILE A 81 -2.08 -6.30 -6.13
CA ILE A 81 -0.73 -5.71 -6.26
C ILE A 81 0.26 -6.63 -7.00
N HIS A 82 -0.03 -7.93 -7.14
CA HIS A 82 0.83 -8.92 -7.80
C HIS A 82 0.28 -9.43 -9.13
N THR A 83 -0.85 -8.90 -9.61
CA THR A 83 -1.51 -9.36 -10.85
C THR A 83 -1.70 -8.22 -11.83
N MET A 84 -1.34 -8.44 -13.10
CA MET A 84 -1.56 -7.45 -14.16
C MET A 84 -2.87 -7.67 -14.94
N ASP A 85 -3.38 -8.90 -14.95
CA ASP A 85 -4.53 -9.32 -15.75
C ASP A 85 -5.88 -8.91 -15.14
N GLU A 86 -5.89 -8.65 -13.84
CA GLU A 86 -7.07 -8.25 -13.06
C GLU A 86 -6.67 -7.05 -12.20
N GLY A 87 -7.54 -6.04 -12.10
CA GLY A 87 -7.28 -4.84 -11.33
C GLY A 87 -8.41 -3.83 -11.42
N PHE A 88 -8.26 -2.73 -10.68
CA PHE A 88 -9.18 -1.61 -10.73
C PHE A 88 -8.99 -0.78 -11.99
N ASP A 89 -10.09 -0.29 -12.54
CA ASP A 89 -10.00 0.82 -13.49
C ASP A 89 -9.59 2.13 -12.79
N ASP A 90 -9.28 3.16 -13.57
CA ASP A 90 -8.79 4.44 -13.04
C ASP A 90 -9.79 5.13 -12.10
N SER A 91 -11.09 4.97 -12.35
CA SER A 91 -12.15 5.56 -11.55
C SER A 91 -12.34 4.83 -10.23
N GLU A 92 -12.25 3.50 -10.25
CA GLU A 92 -12.32 2.64 -9.07
C GLU A 92 -11.08 2.86 -8.19
N ALA A 93 -9.89 2.90 -8.79
CA ALA A 93 -8.65 3.20 -8.09
C ALA A 93 -8.67 4.59 -7.43
N ALA A 94 -9.25 5.60 -8.09
CA ALA A 94 -9.43 6.94 -7.51
C ALA A 94 -10.34 6.93 -6.29
N GLN A 95 -11.46 6.24 -6.38
CA GLN A 95 -12.39 6.13 -5.26
C GLN A 95 -11.78 5.37 -4.09
N LEU A 96 -11.05 4.28 -4.35
CA LEU A 96 -10.33 3.53 -3.34
C LEU A 96 -9.27 4.41 -2.68
N ALA A 97 -8.45 5.11 -3.46
CA ALA A 97 -7.43 6.01 -2.95
C ALA A 97 -8.00 7.11 -2.07
N ALA A 98 -9.09 7.75 -2.48
CA ALA A 98 -9.72 8.80 -1.69
C ALA A 98 -10.25 8.31 -0.34
N ARG A 99 -10.93 7.15 -0.34
CA ARG A 99 -11.50 6.58 0.88
C ARG A 99 -10.43 6.05 1.82
N LEU A 100 -9.50 5.26 1.28
CA LEU A 100 -8.47 4.59 2.05
C LEU A 100 -7.43 5.57 2.58
N SER A 101 -7.05 6.58 1.80
CA SER A 101 -6.15 7.64 2.28
C SER A 101 -6.77 8.38 3.44
N LYS A 102 -8.03 8.82 3.34
CA LYS A 102 -8.71 9.48 4.45
C LYS A 102 -8.72 8.62 5.70
N GLN A 103 -9.12 7.36 5.58
CA GLN A 103 -9.21 6.45 6.71
C GLN A 103 -7.82 6.15 7.32
N ALA A 104 -6.81 5.92 6.49
CA ALA A 104 -5.45 5.63 6.94
C ALA A 104 -4.81 6.80 7.69
N GLN A 105 -5.10 8.04 7.29
CA GLN A 105 -4.60 9.23 8.00
C GLN A 105 -5.20 9.36 9.40
N ASP A 106 -6.42 8.87 9.61
CA ASP A 106 -7.06 8.85 10.94
C ASP A 106 -6.56 7.67 11.80
N ASP A 107 -6.30 6.51 11.18
CA ASP A 107 -5.96 5.26 11.89
C ASP A 107 -4.44 5.08 12.14
N ILE A 108 -3.58 5.54 11.23
CA ILE A 108 -2.13 5.30 11.26
C ILE A 108 -1.44 6.50 11.89
N SER A 109 -1.11 6.39 13.18
CA SER A 109 -0.30 7.41 13.87
C SER A 109 1.22 7.16 13.78
N LEU A 110 2.01 8.16 13.38
CA LEU A 110 3.48 8.16 13.35
C LEU A 110 4.04 9.35 14.17
N PRO A 111 3.93 9.32 15.51
CA PRO A 111 4.12 10.51 16.37
C PRO A 111 5.55 11.08 16.41
N PHE A 112 6.52 10.40 15.80
CA PHE A 112 7.90 10.87 15.67
C PHE A 112 8.13 11.71 14.40
N LEU A 113 7.10 11.87 13.56
CA LEU A 113 7.12 12.69 12.35
C LEU A 113 6.34 13.98 12.59
N THR A 114 6.62 14.99 11.78
CA THR A 114 5.71 16.14 11.66
C THR A 114 4.48 15.72 10.86
N SER A 115 3.34 16.39 11.07
CA SER A 115 2.09 16.08 10.36
C SER A 115 2.25 16.05 8.84
N HIS A 116 3.08 16.94 8.29
CA HIS A 116 3.35 17.00 6.85
C HIS A 116 4.10 15.75 6.35
N VAL A 117 5.11 15.30 7.10
CA VAL A 117 5.93 14.12 6.73
C VAL A 117 5.15 12.83 6.94
N GLU A 118 4.34 12.75 8.00
CA GLU A 118 3.42 11.64 8.25
C GLU A 118 2.40 11.52 7.12
N TYR A 119 1.70 12.61 6.82
CA TYR A 119 0.72 12.66 5.73
C TYR A 119 1.35 12.21 4.41
N TYR A 120 2.50 12.79 4.06
CA TYR A 120 3.22 12.44 2.83
C TYR A 120 3.61 10.96 2.81
N SER A 121 4.17 10.43 3.90
CA SER A 121 4.64 9.04 3.95
C SER A 121 3.49 8.04 3.76
N ILE A 122 2.35 8.29 4.41
CA ILE A 122 1.16 7.45 4.28
C ILE A 122 0.61 7.54 2.86
N THR A 123 0.36 8.76 2.35
CA THR A 123 -0.19 8.98 1.01
C THR A 123 0.72 8.41 -0.08
N PHE A 124 2.03 8.57 0.03
CA PHE A 124 3.00 8.02 -0.92
C PHE A 124 2.88 6.51 -1.04
N VAL A 125 2.91 5.79 0.09
CA VAL A 125 2.86 4.33 0.09
C VAL A 125 1.51 3.83 -0.38
N LEU A 126 0.41 4.44 0.07
CA LEU A 126 -0.94 4.05 -0.38
C LEU A 126 -1.13 4.26 -1.88
N THR A 127 -0.69 5.41 -2.40
CA THR A 127 -0.82 5.69 -3.84
C THR A 127 -0.03 4.70 -4.67
N LEU A 128 1.20 4.37 -4.25
CA LEU A 128 2.02 3.34 -4.91
C LEU A 128 1.30 1.99 -4.93
N LEU A 129 0.77 1.55 -3.78
CA LEU A 129 0.11 0.26 -3.67
C LEU A 129 -1.21 0.20 -4.42
N ILE A 130 -2.00 1.27 -4.41
CA ILE A 130 -3.25 1.35 -5.18
C ILE A 130 -2.95 1.37 -6.68
N ASN A 131 -1.89 2.05 -7.10
CA ASN A 131 -1.47 1.97 -8.49
C ASN A 131 -1.02 0.56 -8.88
N ALA A 132 -0.42 -0.21 -7.97
CA ALA A 132 -0.10 -1.60 -8.22
C ALA A 132 -1.36 -2.49 -8.38
N MET A 133 -2.51 -2.08 -7.83
CA MET A 133 -3.79 -2.79 -7.97
C MET A 133 -4.57 -2.44 -9.24
N ARG A 134 -4.06 -1.54 -10.10
CA ARG A 134 -4.73 -1.14 -11.34
C ARG A 134 -4.57 -2.20 -12.41
N GLU A 135 -5.58 -2.31 -13.29
CA GLU A 135 -5.48 -3.15 -14.47
C GLU A 135 -4.25 -2.77 -15.31
N GLY A 136 -3.45 -3.77 -15.71
CA GLY A 136 -2.21 -3.54 -16.47
C GLY A 136 -1.01 -3.06 -15.63
N SER A 137 -1.11 -3.06 -14.31
CA SER A 137 -0.04 -2.68 -13.37
C SER A 137 0.28 -3.82 -12.41
N ASP A 138 1.43 -3.76 -11.76
CA ASP A 138 1.81 -4.63 -10.65
C ASP A 138 2.75 -3.86 -9.71
N ILE A 139 3.18 -4.50 -8.62
CA ILE A 139 4.07 -3.86 -7.64
C ILE A 139 5.40 -3.42 -8.25
N LYS A 140 5.92 -4.15 -9.25
CA LYS A 140 7.20 -3.82 -9.90
C LYS A 140 7.04 -2.61 -10.79
N HIS A 141 5.99 -2.58 -11.60
CA HIS A 141 5.61 -1.46 -12.43
C HIS A 141 5.38 -0.24 -11.56
N ALA A 142 4.55 -0.34 -10.52
CA ALA A 142 4.25 0.74 -9.60
C ALA A 142 5.53 1.34 -8.99
N ILE A 143 6.43 0.52 -8.44
CA ILE A 143 7.72 0.99 -7.88
C ILE A 143 8.55 1.71 -8.95
N ALA A 144 8.61 1.17 -10.17
CA ALA A 144 9.41 1.73 -11.26
C ALA A 144 8.86 3.08 -11.75
N VAL A 145 7.54 3.24 -11.81
CA VAL A 145 6.90 4.48 -12.27
C VAL A 145 6.62 5.48 -11.14
N THR A 146 6.83 5.10 -9.88
CA THR A 146 6.55 5.98 -8.74
C THR A 146 7.40 7.25 -8.84
N GLN A 147 6.78 8.38 -9.16
CA GLN A 147 7.37 9.72 -9.11
C GLN A 147 6.78 10.51 -7.92
N HIS A 148 7.32 11.71 -7.65
CA HIS A 148 6.83 12.56 -6.56
C HIS A 148 5.34 12.92 -6.79
N PRO A 149 4.45 12.96 -5.76
CA PRO A 149 3.02 13.27 -5.91
C PRO A 149 2.71 14.61 -6.60
N ARG A 150 3.68 15.55 -6.62
CA ARG A 150 3.58 16.85 -7.34
C ARG A 150 4.21 16.85 -8.74
N MET A 151 4.75 15.74 -9.23
CA MET A 151 5.13 15.59 -10.63
C MET A 151 4.00 14.86 -11.34
N MET A 152 2.96 15.62 -11.68
CA MET A 152 1.83 15.18 -12.49
C MET A 152 2.33 14.91 -13.91
N ASP A 153 2.69 13.67 -14.17
CA ASP A 153 2.79 13.07 -15.50
C ASP A 153 1.41 12.45 -15.80
N THR A 154 0.96 12.60 -17.05
CA THR A 154 -0.24 11.98 -17.65
C THR A 154 -0.42 10.47 -17.37
N ASN A 155 0.61 9.78 -16.89
CA ASN A 155 0.62 8.35 -16.59
C ASN A 155 0.39 7.98 -15.11
N PHE A 156 0.14 8.93 -14.20
CA PHE A 156 -0.08 8.58 -12.79
C PHE A 156 -1.12 9.48 -12.09
N PRO A 157 -2.30 8.95 -11.70
CA PRO A 157 -3.39 9.69 -11.07
C PRO A 157 -3.08 9.86 -9.57
N PHE A 158 -3.37 10.97 -8.87
CA PHE A 158 -4.64 11.67 -8.75
C PHE A 158 -4.43 13.18 -8.57
N PRO A 159 -5.00 14.05 -9.43
CA PRO A 159 -5.03 15.49 -9.21
C PRO A 159 -5.90 15.90 -8.01
N ASP A 160 -6.89 15.07 -7.66
CA ASP A 160 -7.98 15.43 -6.75
C ASP A 160 -7.77 14.97 -5.29
N LEU A 161 -6.56 14.52 -4.94
CA LEU A 161 -6.17 14.16 -3.57
C LEU A 161 -5.28 15.22 -2.88
N ILE A 162 -5.25 16.45 -3.39
CA ILE A 162 -4.58 17.60 -2.79
C ILE A 162 -5.61 18.67 -2.42
#